data_AF-A0A930MZC8-F1
#
_entry.id   AF-A0A930MZC8-F1
#
_cell.length_a   1.000
_cell.length_b   1.000
_cell.length_c   1.000
_cell.angle_alpha   90.00
_cell.angle_beta   90.00
_cell.angle_gamma   90.00
#
_symmetry.space_group_name_H-M   'P 1'
#
loop_
_entity.id
_entity.type
_entity.pdbx_description
1 polymer ?
#
loop_
_entity_poly.entity_id
_entity_poly.type
_entity_poly.pdbx_seq_one_letter_code
_entity_poly.pdbx_strand_id
1 'polypeptide(L)'
;MALSKDVIMQNMQRFGGAMYTPVILFAFFGLTVAVSIVCKNTGLLGSIAAQGTVWYDFWYVVEQGAWTVFAQMPILFAIAVPIGFAKKEPARCAMESFVIYMLFNYFIAGFLTLHADMFGVDYSQAAGPGTGLAMIANVKTLDMGMLGAIFIACCTAFLHNHFYDTDIPDWLGIFKGPAFVVAIGFVVMIPMALIFCFVWPAVQHAIEHFQFFLKTSGIVGVWAYTFSEKILLPAGLHHFIYLPFIYGPAIVDGGIQAYWLGHINDFMTSTQSLRDLFPEGGFALHGSGKVFGLPGAALAIYVC
;
A
#
# COMPACT_ATOMS: atom_id res chain seq x y z
N MET A 1 -22.93 -23.14 -8.56
CA MET A 1 -23.28 -22.78 -7.17
C MET A 1 -23.80 -21.34 -7.22
N ALA A 2 -25.08 -21.09 -6.93
CA ALA A 2 -25.59 -19.73 -6.95
C ALA A 2 -24.91 -18.94 -5.82
N LEU A 3 -24.33 -17.77 -6.14
CA LEU A 3 -23.80 -16.84 -5.14
C LEU A 3 -24.97 -16.36 -4.26
N SER A 4 -25.14 -16.95 -3.08
CA SER A 4 -26.12 -16.44 -2.11
C SER A 4 -25.58 -15.15 -1.47
N LYS A 5 -26.49 -14.25 -1.10
CA LYS A 5 -26.16 -13.01 -0.37
C LYS A 5 -25.33 -13.30 0.88
N ASP A 6 -25.64 -14.39 1.58
CA ASP A 6 -24.95 -14.78 2.81
C ASP A 6 -23.50 -15.19 2.56
N VAL A 7 -23.24 -15.92 1.47
CA VAL A 7 -21.88 -16.31 1.07
C VAL A 7 -21.05 -15.07 0.68
N ILE A 8 -21.65 -14.13 -0.05
CA ILE A 8 -20.99 -12.86 -0.40
C ILE A 8 -20.66 -12.08 0.87
N MET A 9 -21.63 -11.93 1.77
CA MET A 9 -21.46 -11.15 3.01
C MET A 9 -20.43 -11.77 3.94
N GLN A 10 -20.44 -13.09 4.09
CA GLN A 10 -19.43 -13.82 4.87
C GLN A 10 -18.03 -13.65 4.28
N ASN A 11 -17.87 -13.75 2.96
CA ASN A 11 -16.59 -13.56 2.29
C ASN A 11 -16.10 -12.11 2.41
N MET A 12 -16.99 -11.13 2.32
CA MET A 12 -16.66 -9.71 2.54
C MET A 12 -16.20 -9.43 3.97
N GLN A 13 -16.91 -9.98 4.97
CA GLN A 13 -16.51 -9.86 6.38
C GLN A 13 -15.15 -10.52 6.63
N ARG A 14 -14.92 -11.70 6.03
CA ARG A 14 -13.65 -12.43 6.14
C ARG A 14 -12.50 -11.68 5.50
N PHE A 15 -12.71 -11.11 4.31
CA PHE A 15 -11.75 -10.23 3.65
C PHE A 15 -11.44 -8.99 4.50
N GLY A 16 -12.48 -8.30 5.00
CA GLY A 16 -12.31 -7.14 5.88
C GLY A 16 -11.53 -7.45 7.16
N GLY A 17 -11.83 -8.60 7.79
CA GLY A 17 -11.09 -9.09 8.96
C GLY A 17 -9.62 -9.41 8.64
N ALA A 18 -9.35 -10.03 7.50
CA ALA A 18 -7.99 -10.31 7.04
C ALA A 18 -7.18 -9.02 6.81
N MET A 19 -7.82 -8.02 6.20
CA MET A 19 -7.25 -6.71 5.91
C MET A 19 -7.01 -5.86 7.18
N TYR A 20 -7.77 -6.08 8.26
CA TYR A 20 -7.63 -5.35 9.52
C TYR A 20 -6.33 -5.69 10.27
N THR A 21 -5.88 -6.94 10.21
CA THR A 21 -4.70 -7.46 10.94
C THR A 21 -3.41 -6.64 10.77
N PRO A 22 -3.01 -6.22 9.55
CA PRO A 22 -1.85 -5.32 9.40
C PRO A 22 -2.18 -3.86 9.77
N VAL A 23 -3.43 -3.41 9.56
CA VAL A 23 -3.86 -2.02 9.76
C VAL A 23 -3.86 -1.61 11.23
N ILE A 24 -4.17 -2.52 12.15
CA ILE A 24 -4.11 -2.24 13.60
C ILE A 24 -2.74 -1.72 14.05
N LEU A 25 -1.66 -2.11 13.36
CA LEU A 25 -0.30 -1.64 13.67
C LEU A 25 -0.13 -0.15 13.31
N PHE A 26 -0.88 0.36 12.33
CA PHE A 26 -0.64 1.69 11.74
C PHE A 26 -0.82 2.82 12.76
N ALA A 27 -1.70 2.64 13.75
CA ALA A 27 -1.98 3.68 14.74
C ALA A 27 -0.76 4.02 15.59
N PHE A 28 -0.07 3.00 16.12
CA PHE A 28 1.13 3.20 16.92
C PHE A 28 2.26 3.77 16.06
N PHE A 29 2.59 3.11 14.94
CA PHE A 29 3.69 3.53 14.06
C PHE A 29 3.47 4.93 13.49
N GLY A 30 2.25 5.27 13.05
CA GLY A 30 1.90 6.60 12.56
C GLY A 30 2.03 7.68 13.63
N LEU A 31 1.61 7.40 14.87
CA LEU A 31 1.81 8.32 16.00
C LEU A 31 3.30 8.52 16.30
N THR A 32 4.09 7.44 16.31
CA THR A 32 5.54 7.52 16.55
C THR A 32 6.24 8.32 15.46
N VAL A 33 5.87 8.15 14.18
CA VAL A 33 6.36 8.99 13.07
C VAL A 33 6.06 10.45 13.36
N ALA A 34 4.81 10.79 13.65
CA ALA A 34 4.42 12.18 13.92
C ALA A 34 5.18 12.80 15.09
N VAL A 35 5.29 12.08 16.22
CA VAL A 35 6.05 12.54 17.40
C VAL A 35 7.53 12.74 17.05
N SER A 36 8.14 11.79 16.34
CA SER A 36 9.56 11.91 15.96
C SER A 36 9.83 13.11 15.04
N ILE A 37 8.91 13.42 14.11
CA ILE A 37 9.00 14.60 13.24
C ILE A 37 8.91 15.88 14.07
N VAL A 38 7.96 15.96 15.00
CA VAL A 38 7.82 17.10 15.93
C VAL A 38 9.07 17.28 16.77
N CYS A 39 9.61 16.19 17.30
CA CYS A 39 10.81 16.21 18.15
C CYS A 39 12.10 16.62 17.42
N LYS A 40 12.14 16.51 16.09
CA LYS A 40 13.24 16.98 15.25
C LYS A 40 12.99 18.35 14.61
N ASN A 41 11.87 19.01 14.92
CA ASN A 41 11.54 20.29 14.32
C ASN A 41 12.22 21.45 15.07
N THR A 42 13.17 22.12 14.43
CA THR A 42 13.89 23.27 14.99
C THR A 42 13.01 24.50 15.21
N GLY A 43 11.90 24.64 14.49
CA GLY A 43 10.92 25.70 14.72
C GLY A 43 10.15 25.52 16.03
N LEU A 44 9.96 24.28 16.49
CA LEU A 44 9.23 23.98 17.74
C LEU A 44 10.16 23.83 18.95
N LEU A 45 11.32 23.21 18.75
CA LEU A 45 12.24 22.85 19.84
C LEU A 45 13.57 23.62 19.79
N GLY A 46 13.76 24.52 18.82
CA GLY A 46 14.97 25.34 18.73
C GLY A 46 16.22 24.52 18.41
N SER A 47 17.36 24.97 18.95
CA SER A 47 18.68 24.41 18.63
C SER A 47 18.89 22.97 19.11
N ILE A 48 18.14 22.49 20.11
CA ILE A 48 18.26 21.09 20.55
C ILE A 48 17.80 20.11 19.47
N ALA A 49 16.90 20.53 18.57
CA ALA A 49 16.43 19.72 17.45
C ALA A 49 17.25 19.91 16.17
N ALA A 50 18.37 20.63 16.23
CA ALA A 50 19.26 20.78 15.08
C ALA A 50 20.00 19.47 14.78
N GLN A 51 20.26 19.21 13.50
CA GLN A 51 21.02 18.05 13.07
C GLN A 51 22.42 18.04 13.70
N GLY A 52 22.86 16.88 14.21
CA GLY A 52 24.14 16.71 14.90
C GLY A 52 24.07 16.88 16.42
N THR A 53 22.90 17.20 16.99
CA THR A 53 22.69 17.08 18.44
C THR A 53 22.33 15.65 18.82
N VAL A 54 22.68 15.25 20.04
CA VAL A 54 22.28 13.94 20.60
C VAL A 54 20.75 13.76 20.60
N TRP A 55 20.00 14.85 20.80
CA TRP A 55 18.54 14.83 20.77
C TRP A 55 17.99 14.54 19.37
N TYR A 56 18.49 15.23 18.35
CA TYR A 56 18.11 14.95 16.97
C TYR A 56 18.45 13.52 16.57
N ASP A 57 19.66 13.06 16.89
CA ASP A 57 20.14 11.73 16.51
C ASP A 57 19.29 10.62 17.15
N PHE A 58 18.90 10.78 18.41
CA PHE A 58 17.97 9.86 19.09
C PHE A 58 16.63 9.76 18.35
N TRP A 59 15.99 10.91 18.07
CA TRP A 59 14.69 10.93 17.42
C TRP A 59 14.74 10.51 15.95
N TYR A 60 15.87 10.72 15.28
CA TYR A 60 16.10 10.20 13.94
C TYR A 60 16.10 8.67 13.94
N VAL A 61 16.80 8.03 14.89
CA VAL A 61 16.78 6.56 15.03
C VAL A 61 15.36 6.06 15.35
N VAL A 62 14.63 6.73 16.23
CA VAL A 62 13.22 6.39 16.53
C VAL A 62 12.35 6.49 15.28
N GLU A 63 12.50 7.55 14.48
CA GLU A 63 11.78 7.74 13.22
C GLU A 63 12.06 6.61 12.22
N GLN A 64 13.32 6.17 12.08
CA GLN A 64 13.66 5.03 11.21
C GLN A 64 12.88 3.76 11.61
N GLY A 65 12.77 3.49 12.90
CA GLY A 65 11.93 2.39 13.40
C GLY A 65 10.44 2.63 13.17
N ALA A 66 9.97 3.86 13.31
CA ALA A 66 8.56 4.25 13.15
C ALA A 66 8.04 4.08 11.71
N TRP A 67 8.91 4.14 10.70
CA TRP A 67 8.53 3.91 9.31
C TRP A 67 8.38 2.42 8.92
N THR A 68 8.79 1.49 9.78
CA THR A 68 8.87 0.04 9.46
C THR A 68 7.60 -0.51 8.81
N VAL A 69 6.43 -0.30 9.42
CA VAL A 69 5.17 -0.87 8.93
C VAL A 69 4.74 -0.27 7.60
N PHE A 70 5.03 1.02 7.37
CA PHE A 70 4.71 1.67 6.11
C PHE A 70 5.68 1.26 4.99
N ALA A 71 6.97 1.12 5.31
CA ALA A 71 7.99 0.68 4.37
C ALA A 71 7.83 -0.80 3.96
N GLN A 72 7.30 -1.64 4.85
CA GLN A 72 7.11 -3.08 4.62
C GLN A 72 5.65 -3.45 4.31
N MET A 73 4.82 -2.47 3.97
CA MET A 73 3.38 -2.65 3.85
C MET A 73 2.98 -3.79 2.89
N PRO A 74 3.51 -3.90 1.65
CA PRO A 74 3.15 -5.02 0.77
C PRO A 74 3.45 -6.39 1.40
N ILE A 75 4.60 -6.55 2.07
CA ILE A 75 4.99 -7.81 2.70
C ILE A 75 4.07 -8.14 3.88
N LEU A 76 3.73 -7.15 4.71
CA LEU A 76 2.80 -7.34 5.83
C LEU A 76 1.43 -7.83 5.35
N PHE A 77 0.92 -7.28 4.24
CA PHE A 77 -0.35 -7.74 3.66
C PHE A 77 -0.23 -9.12 3.00
N ALA A 78 0.89 -9.39 2.32
CA ALA A 78 1.15 -10.72 1.76
C ALA A 78 1.16 -11.81 2.85
N ILE A 79 1.60 -11.49 4.07
CA ILE A 79 1.60 -12.40 5.22
C ILE A 79 0.25 -12.45 5.93
N ALA A 80 -0.41 -11.31 6.14
CA ALA A 80 -1.57 -11.21 7.01
C ALA A 80 -2.89 -11.62 6.34
N VAL A 81 -3.09 -11.25 5.07
CA VAL A 81 -4.30 -11.60 4.30
C VAL A 81 -4.56 -13.12 4.25
N PRO A 82 -3.59 -14.00 3.92
CA PRO A 82 -3.85 -15.43 3.79
C PRO A 82 -4.25 -16.09 5.13
N ILE A 83 -3.84 -15.55 6.28
CA ILE A 83 -4.25 -16.03 7.61
C ILE A 83 -5.78 -16.01 7.73
N GLY A 84 -6.40 -14.92 7.25
CA GLY A 84 -7.85 -14.77 7.26
C GLY A 84 -8.54 -15.80 6.35
N PHE A 85 -7.92 -16.23 5.25
CA PHE A 85 -8.53 -17.10 4.23
C PHE A 85 -8.19 -18.60 4.36
N ALA A 86 -7.13 -18.95 5.09
CA ALA A 86 -6.75 -20.34 5.33
C ALA A 86 -7.85 -21.08 6.13
N LYS A 87 -8.18 -22.30 5.72
CA LYS A 87 -9.15 -23.18 6.41
C LYS A 87 -8.50 -24.06 7.48
N LYS A 88 -7.19 -24.25 7.39
CA LYS A 88 -6.35 -25.05 8.29
C LYS A 88 -4.97 -24.42 8.34
N GLU A 89 -4.20 -24.73 9.37
CA GLU A 89 -2.77 -24.37 9.48
C GLU A 89 -2.44 -22.93 9.02
N PRO A 90 -3.17 -21.89 9.50
CA PRO A 90 -3.09 -20.53 8.97
C PRO A 90 -1.68 -19.92 9.06
N ALA A 91 -0.90 -20.31 10.08
CA ALA A 91 0.49 -19.90 10.22
C ALA A 91 1.37 -20.41 9.07
N ARG A 92 1.12 -21.63 8.58
CA ARG A 92 1.85 -22.20 7.43
C ARG A 92 1.43 -21.51 6.14
N CYS A 93 0.13 -21.27 5.96
CA CYS A 93 -0.38 -20.50 4.82
C CYS A 93 0.23 -19.09 4.74
N ALA A 94 0.47 -18.43 5.88
CA ALA A 94 1.13 -17.13 5.93
C ALA A 94 2.59 -17.20 5.45
N MET A 95 3.33 -18.19 5.91
CA MET A 95 4.71 -18.44 5.47
C MET A 95 4.78 -18.78 3.98
N GLU A 96 3.89 -19.65 3.50
CA GLU A 96 3.77 -20.01 2.07
C GLU A 96 3.51 -18.76 1.22
N SER A 97 2.62 -17.88 1.67
CA SER A 97 2.26 -16.65 0.97
C SER A 97 3.39 -15.65 0.88
N PHE A 98 4.19 -15.50 1.94
CA PHE A 98 5.42 -14.72 1.87
C PHE A 98 6.35 -15.25 0.77
N VAL A 99 6.62 -16.57 0.76
CA VAL A 99 7.50 -17.18 -0.23
C VAL A 99 6.96 -17.03 -1.65
N ILE A 100 5.67 -17.32 -1.86
CA ILE A 100 5.01 -17.22 -3.18
C ILE A 100 4.98 -15.76 -3.69
N TYR A 101 4.73 -14.80 -2.80
CA TYR A 101 4.82 -13.38 -3.15
C TYR A 101 6.24 -12.95 -3.52
N MET A 102 7.25 -13.45 -2.82
CA MET A 102 8.64 -13.20 -3.19
C MET A 102 8.98 -13.84 -4.54
N LEU A 103 8.57 -15.09 -4.79
CA LEU A 103 8.77 -15.76 -6.09
C LEU A 103 8.20 -14.93 -7.24
N PHE A 104 6.96 -14.44 -7.08
CA PHE A 104 6.33 -13.54 -8.05
C PHE A 104 7.18 -12.30 -8.35
N ASN A 105 7.71 -11.63 -7.33
CA ASN A 105 8.57 -10.45 -7.50
C ASN A 105 9.94 -10.79 -8.12
N TYR A 106 10.54 -11.92 -7.75
CA TYR A 106 11.79 -12.39 -8.37
C TYR A 106 11.59 -12.70 -9.87
N PHE A 107 10.46 -13.28 -10.24
CA PHE A 107 10.15 -13.55 -11.65
C PHE A 107 9.89 -12.27 -12.44
N ILE A 108 9.15 -11.30 -11.89
CA ILE A 108 9.01 -9.98 -12.52
C ILE A 108 10.38 -9.34 -12.72
N ALA A 109 11.22 -9.31 -11.68
CA ALA A 109 12.56 -8.75 -11.78
C ALA A 109 13.39 -9.46 -12.87
N GLY A 110 13.28 -10.79 -12.98
CA GLY A 110 13.94 -11.57 -14.04
C GLY A 110 13.46 -11.19 -15.43
N PHE A 111 12.14 -11.09 -15.65
CA PHE A 111 11.57 -10.67 -16.94
C PHE A 111 11.98 -9.25 -17.33
N LEU A 112 11.93 -8.30 -16.39
CA LEU A 112 12.35 -6.93 -16.64
C LEU A 112 13.87 -6.84 -16.89
N THR A 113 14.68 -7.61 -16.18
CA THR A 113 16.14 -7.63 -16.41
C THR A 113 16.49 -8.05 -17.83
N LEU A 114 15.74 -9.00 -18.41
CA LEU A 114 16.00 -9.51 -19.75
C LEU A 114 15.36 -8.65 -20.86
N HIS A 115 14.12 -8.22 -20.65
CA HIS A 115 13.27 -7.66 -21.71
C HIS A 115 12.34 -6.52 -21.24
N ALA A 116 12.81 -5.63 -20.36
CA ALA A 116 11.99 -4.50 -19.88
C ALA A 116 11.34 -3.68 -21.01
N ASP A 117 12.08 -3.43 -22.10
CA ASP A 117 11.59 -2.68 -23.26
C ASP A 117 10.36 -3.31 -23.91
N MET A 118 10.24 -4.65 -23.88
CA MET A 118 9.08 -5.38 -24.40
C MET A 118 7.79 -5.01 -23.65
N PHE A 119 7.92 -4.63 -22.38
CA PHE A 119 6.82 -4.29 -21.49
C PHE A 119 6.57 -2.77 -21.39
N GLY A 120 7.36 -1.95 -22.09
CA GLY A 120 7.28 -0.49 -21.99
C GLY A 120 7.75 0.05 -20.64
N VAL A 121 8.66 -0.65 -19.97
CA VAL A 121 9.19 -0.26 -18.66
C VAL A 121 10.64 0.15 -18.80
N ASP A 122 11.00 1.36 -18.36
CA ASP A 122 12.41 1.73 -18.20
C ASP A 122 12.93 1.07 -16.92
N TYR A 123 13.63 -0.06 -17.04
CA TYR A 123 14.22 -0.77 -15.91
C TYR A 123 15.64 -0.30 -15.58
N SER A 124 16.18 0.71 -16.29
CA SER A 124 17.48 1.30 -15.98
C SER A 124 17.39 2.29 -14.81
N GLN A 125 16.25 2.95 -14.64
CA GLN A 125 16.01 3.89 -13.54
C GLN A 125 16.00 3.19 -12.17
N ALA A 126 16.27 3.99 -11.12
CA ALA A 126 16.12 3.56 -9.74
C ALA A 126 14.64 3.35 -9.41
N ALA A 127 14.33 2.36 -8.57
CA ALA A 127 12.98 2.22 -8.05
C ALA A 127 12.65 3.40 -7.11
N GLY A 128 11.43 3.90 -7.24
CA GLY A 128 10.99 5.05 -6.47
C GLY A 128 9.67 5.64 -6.96
N PRO A 129 9.14 6.64 -6.24
CA PRO A 129 7.87 7.27 -6.58
C PRO A 129 7.84 7.78 -8.02
N GLY A 130 6.78 7.46 -8.76
CA GLY A 130 6.57 7.93 -10.14
C GLY A 130 7.34 7.16 -11.22
N THR A 131 8.14 6.16 -10.86
CA THR A 131 8.91 5.33 -11.82
C THR A 131 8.14 4.11 -12.31
N GLY A 132 7.04 3.75 -11.62
CA GLY A 132 6.36 2.47 -11.81
C GLY A 132 7.16 1.27 -11.27
N LEU A 133 8.27 1.51 -10.56
CA LEU A 133 9.15 0.50 -9.97
C LEU A 133 9.27 0.68 -8.45
N ALA A 134 9.30 -0.43 -7.73
CA ALA A 134 9.47 -0.47 -6.28
C ALA A 134 10.59 -1.44 -5.87
N MET A 135 11.13 -1.22 -4.67
CA MET A 135 12.00 -2.17 -4.00
C MET A 135 11.19 -2.97 -2.98
N ILE A 136 11.10 -4.28 -3.17
CA ILE A 136 10.40 -5.19 -2.25
C ILE A 136 11.40 -6.22 -1.73
N ALA A 137 11.77 -6.13 -0.45
CA ALA A 137 12.80 -6.97 0.16
C ALA A 137 14.06 -7.13 -0.71
N ASN A 138 14.62 -6.00 -1.16
CA ASN A 138 15.80 -5.89 -2.06
C ASN A 138 15.60 -6.39 -3.50
N VAL A 139 14.36 -6.66 -3.91
CA VAL A 139 14.04 -7.01 -5.30
C VAL A 139 13.46 -5.79 -6.00
N LYS A 140 14.10 -5.33 -7.08
CA LYS A 140 13.57 -4.26 -7.94
C LYS A 140 12.49 -4.84 -8.86
N THR A 141 11.25 -4.43 -8.66
CA THR A 141 10.05 -5.02 -9.29
C THR A 141 9.08 -3.91 -9.70
N LEU A 142 7.96 -4.28 -10.34
CA LEU A 142 6.88 -3.35 -10.63
C LEU A 142 6.25 -2.82 -9.35
N ASP A 143 5.96 -1.53 -9.29
CA ASP A 143 5.26 -0.91 -8.16
C ASP A 143 3.76 -1.26 -8.21
N MET A 144 3.43 -2.44 -7.69
CA MET A 144 2.06 -2.91 -7.52
C MET A 144 1.45 -2.53 -6.18
N GLY A 145 2.18 -1.76 -5.38
CA GLY A 145 1.85 -1.41 -4.01
C GLY A 145 1.32 -2.61 -3.22
N MET A 146 0.31 -2.34 -2.41
CA MET A 146 -0.35 -3.37 -1.62
C MET A 146 -1.31 -4.25 -2.43
N LEU A 147 -1.82 -3.78 -3.57
CA LEU A 147 -2.76 -4.55 -4.40
C LEU A 147 -2.12 -5.85 -4.89
N GLY A 148 -0.89 -5.77 -5.39
CA GLY A 148 -0.13 -6.96 -5.82
C GLY A 148 0.03 -7.97 -4.70
N ALA A 149 0.38 -7.50 -3.50
CA ALA A 149 0.49 -8.35 -2.32
C ALA A 149 -0.82 -9.03 -1.92
N ILE A 150 -1.93 -8.29 -1.86
CA ILE A 150 -3.26 -8.85 -1.52
C ILE A 150 -3.68 -9.88 -2.56
N PHE A 151 -3.49 -9.58 -3.85
CA PHE A 151 -3.85 -10.48 -4.93
C PHE A 151 -3.10 -11.83 -4.82
N ILE A 152 -1.78 -11.78 -4.67
CA ILE A 152 -0.96 -12.99 -4.54
C ILE A 152 -1.24 -13.72 -3.22
N ALA A 153 -1.56 -13.01 -2.14
CA ALA A 153 -2.03 -13.62 -0.89
C ALA A 153 -3.34 -14.39 -1.07
N CYS A 154 -4.32 -13.82 -1.79
CA CYS A 154 -5.57 -14.51 -2.12
C CYS A 154 -5.33 -15.74 -2.99
N CYS A 155 -4.45 -15.65 -4.00
CA CYS A 155 -4.02 -16.79 -4.79
C CYS A 155 -3.36 -17.87 -3.91
N THR A 156 -2.47 -17.49 -3.01
CA THR A 156 -1.81 -18.43 -2.10
C THR A 156 -2.81 -19.10 -1.17
N ALA A 157 -3.73 -18.36 -0.58
CA ALA A 157 -4.76 -18.94 0.28
C ALA A 157 -5.65 -19.94 -0.49
N PHE A 158 -5.93 -19.68 -1.77
CA PHE A 158 -6.59 -20.64 -2.64
C PHE A 158 -5.76 -21.91 -2.83
N LEU A 159 -4.48 -21.78 -3.18
CA LEU A 159 -3.56 -22.91 -3.37
C LEU A 159 -3.42 -23.73 -2.09
N HIS A 160 -3.22 -23.08 -0.93
CA HIS A 160 -3.13 -23.72 0.37
C HIS A 160 -4.39 -24.53 0.69
N ASN A 161 -5.56 -23.91 0.55
CA ASN A 161 -6.83 -24.58 0.85
C ASN A 161 -7.11 -25.78 -0.07
N HIS A 162 -6.51 -25.82 -1.26
CA HIS A 162 -6.73 -26.90 -2.22
C HIS A 162 -5.66 -28.00 -2.14
N PHE A 163 -4.37 -27.65 -2.02
CA PHE A 163 -3.25 -28.58 -2.21
C PHE A 163 -2.55 -29.01 -0.92
N TYR A 164 -2.86 -28.41 0.23
CA TYR A 164 -2.11 -28.68 1.45
C TYR A 164 -2.24 -30.13 1.96
N ASP A 165 -3.40 -30.78 1.79
CA ASP A 165 -3.56 -32.21 2.16
C ASP A 165 -3.37 -33.14 0.95
N THR A 166 -2.75 -32.67 -0.13
CA THR A 166 -2.52 -33.54 -1.29
C THR A 166 -1.55 -34.66 -0.90
N ASP A 167 -2.00 -35.90 -1.07
CA ASP A 167 -1.16 -37.07 -0.93
C ASP A 167 -0.14 -37.14 -2.07
N ILE A 168 1.11 -37.31 -1.68
CA ILE A 168 2.27 -37.42 -2.57
C ILE A 168 2.93 -38.76 -2.25
N PRO A 169 3.49 -39.49 -3.24
CA PRO A 169 4.15 -40.76 -2.99
C PRO A 169 5.24 -40.66 -1.92
N ASP A 170 5.45 -41.73 -1.16
CA ASP A 170 6.31 -41.69 0.05
C ASP A 170 7.75 -41.24 -0.24
N TRP A 171 8.28 -41.57 -1.41
CA TRP A 171 9.61 -41.14 -1.85
C TRP A 171 9.73 -39.63 -2.13
N LEU A 172 8.60 -38.93 -2.31
CA LEU A 172 8.47 -37.47 -2.37
C LEU A 172 7.90 -36.87 -1.07
N GLY A 173 7.84 -37.64 0.01
CA GLY A 173 7.20 -37.24 1.26
C GLY A 173 7.71 -35.91 1.85
N ILE A 174 8.96 -35.53 1.56
CA ILE A 174 9.56 -34.25 1.98
C ILE A 174 8.84 -33.02 1.38
N PHE A 175 8.12 -33.20 0.28
CA PHE A 175 7.36 -32.14 -0.36
C PHE A 175 5.93 -32.04 0.20
N LYS A 176 5.48 -32.86 1.15
CA LYS A 176 4.10 -32.81 1.68
C LYS A 176 3.76 -31.47 2.35
N GLY A 177 2.48 -31.11 2.30
CA GLY A 177 1.95 -29.93 3.00
C GLY A 177 2.48 -28.61 2.40
N PRO A 178 3.08 -27.71 3.21
CA PRO A 178 3.51 -26.40 2.76
C PRO A 178 4.48 -26.41 1.57
N ALA A 179 5.39 -27.39 1.54
CA ALA A 179 6.37 -27.49 0.47
C ALA A 179 5.71 -27.76 -0.89
N PHE A 180 4.64 -28.55 -0.93
CA PHE A 180 3.88 -28.82 -2.16
C PHE A 180 3.14 -27.57 -2.62
N VAL A 181 2.50 -26.86 -1.69
CA VAL A 181 1.79 -25.61 -2.00
C VAL A 181 2.76 -24.58 -2.61
N VAL A 182 3.95 -24.42 -2.03
CA VAL A 182 4.98 -23.53 -2.56
C VAL A 182 5.50 -24.02 -3.93
N ALA A 183 5.67 -25.32 -4.13
CA ALA A 183 6.11 -25.86 -5.42
C ALA A 183 5.08 -25.58 -6.53
N ILE A 184 3.78 -25.76 -6.25
CA ILE A 184 2.72 -25.35 -7.18
C ILE A 184 2.72 -23.83 -7.37
N GLY A 185 2.87 -23.07 -6.27
CA GLY A 185 3.00 -21.61 -6.31
C GLY A 185 4.12 -21.15 -7.23
N PHE A 186 5.30 -21.78 -7.17
CA PHE A 186 6.43 -21.49 -8.06
C PHE A 186 6.02 -21.60 -9.54
N VAL A 187 5.39 -22.71 -9.93
CA VAL A 187 4.97 -22.93 -11.32
C VAL A 187 3.89 -21.94 -11.74
N VAL A 188 2.92 -21.64 -10.86
CA VAL A 188 1.83 -20.70 -11.14
C VAL A 188 2.34 -19.26 -11.23
N MET A 189 3.34 -18.89 -10.45
CA MET A 189 3.84 -17.50 -10.41
C MET A 189 4.65 -17.11 -11.65
N ILE A 190 5.20 -18.06 -12.42
CA ILE A 190 5.90 -17.74 -13.68
C ILE A 190 4.96 -17.08 -14.71
N PRO A 191 3.87 -17.73 -15.16
CA PRO A 191 2.94 -17.08 -16.08
C PRO A 191 2.23 -15.89 -15.43
N MET A 192 1.96 -15.93 -14.11
CA MET A 192 1.37 -14.79 -13.41
C MET A 192 2.26 -13.54 -13.50
N ALA A 193 3.55 -13.67 -13.20
CA ALA A 193 4.52 -12.58 -13.30
C ALA A 193 4.59 -12.02 -14.72
N LEU A 194 4.64 -12.89 -15.73
CA LEU A 194 4.65 -12.47 -17.14
C LEU A 194 3.40 -11.68 -17.53
N ILE A 195 2.22 -12.13 -17.11
CA ILE A 195 0.96 -11.42 -17.35
C ILE A 195 1.02 -10.02 -16.72
N PHE A 196 1.50 -9.91 -15.47
CA PHE A 196 1.62 -8.63 -14.80
C PHE A 196 2.66 -7.71 -15.45
N CYS A 197 3.75 -8.24 -16.00
CA CYS A 197 4.68 -7.46 -16.81
C CYS A 197 3.98 -6.78 -18.00
N PHE A 198 3.01 -7.43 -18.65
CA PHE A 198 2.25 -6.82 -19.75
C PHE A 198 1.11 -5.90 -19.29
N VAL A 199 0.39 -6.27 -18.24
CA VAL A 199 -0.85 -5.60 -17.83
C VAL A 199 -0.58 -4.41 -16.92
N TRP A 200 0.36 -4.54 -15.98
CA TRP A 200 0.56 -3.54 -14.94
C TRP A 200 1.00 -2.17 -15.46
N PRO A 201 1.90 -2.05 -16.46
CA PRO A 201 2.28 -0.73 -17.00
C PRO A 201 1.06 0.08 -17.50
N ALA A 202 0.08 -0.57 -18.12
CA ALA A 202 -1.15 0.10 -18.53
C ALA A 202 -2.02 0.54 -17.34
N VAL A 203 -2.09 -0.27 -16.27
CA VAL A 203 -2.77 0.09 -15.02
C VAL A 203 -2.08 1.28 -14.35
N GLN A 204 -0.75 1.27 -14.32
CA GLN A 204 0.08 2.34 -13.79
C GLN A 204 -0.18 3.67 -14.53
N HIS A 205 -0.20 3.65 -15.86
CA HIS A 205 -0.55 4.84 -16.65
C HIS A 205 -1.98 5.32 -16.41
N ALA A 206 -2.94 4.41 -16.20
CA ALA A 206 -4.31 4.79 -15.86
C ALA A 206 -4.36 5.50 -14.49
N ILE A 207 -3.60 5.04 -13.51
CA ILE A 207 -3.46 5.69 -12.20
C ILE A 207 -2.84 7.09 -12.37
N GLU A 208 -1.77 7.21 -13.15
CA GLU A 208 -1.10 8.49 -13.44
C GLU A 208 -2.04 9.50 -14.13
N HIS A 209 -2.79 9.07 -15.14
CA HIS A 209 -3.80 9.92 -15.79
C HIS A 209 -4.92 10.32 -14.83
N PHE A 210 -5.33 9.42 -13.94
CA PHE A 210 -6.31 9.77 -12.92
C PHE A 210 -5.76 10.82 -11.95
N GLN A 211 -4.52 10.68 -11.48
CA GLN A 211 -3.85 11.69 -10.65
C GLN A 211 -3.74 13.04 -11.38
N PHE A 212 -3.41 13.02 -12.68
CA PHE A 212 -3.39 14.21 -13.51
C PHE A 212 -4.78 14.88 -13.57
N PHE A 213 -5.83 14.11 -13.84
CA PHE A 213 -7.21 14.61 -13.78
C PHE A 213 -7.55 15.24 -12.43
N LEU A 214 -7.19 14.57 -11.33
CA LEU A 214 -7.46 15.07 -9.98
C LEU A 214 -6.80 16.43 -9.76
N LYS A 215 -5.51 16.59 -10.09
CA LYS A 215 -4.80 17.85 -9.84
C LYS A 215 -5.24 19.01 -10.73
N THR A 216 -5.66 18.76 -11.98
CA THR A 216 -6.01 19.83 -12.92
C THR A 216 -7.48 20.26 -12.87
N SER A 217 -8.33 19.58 -12.09
CA SER A 217 -9.79 19.79 -12.10
C SER A 217 -10.31 20.69 -10.96
N GLY A 218 -9.42 21.40 -10.25
CA GLY A 218 -9.79 22.32 -9.17
C GLY A 218 -10.68 21.67 -8.11
N ILE A 219 -11.81 22.28 -7.77
CA ILE A 219 -12.73 21.78 -6.74
C ILE A 219 -13.33 20.40 -7.08
N VAL A 220 -13.58 20.12 -8.36
CA VAL A 220 -14.06 18.80 -8.81
C VAL A 220 -12.98 17.75 -8.58
N GLY A 221 -11.72 18.12 -8.81
CA GLY A 221 -10.55 17.29 -8.52
C GLY A 221 -10.43 16.93 -7.04
N VAL A 222 -10.52 17.91 -6.15
CA VAL A 222 -10.49 17.69 -4.69
C VAL A 222 -11.66 16.79 -4.23
N TRP A 223 -12.86 17.01 -4.77
CA TRP A 223 -14.01 16.16 -4.50
C TRP A 223 -13.80 14.72 -4.98
N ALA A 224 -13.35 14.52 -6.22
CA ALA A 224 -13.12 13.21 -6.80
C ALA A 224 -11.99 12.46 -6.08
N TYR A 225 -10.95 13.17 -5.65
CA TYR A 225 -9.87 12.63 -4.82
C TYR A 225 -10.43 12.12 -3.49
N THR A 226 -11.20 12.96 -2.79
CA THR A 226 -11.77 12.61 -1.48
C THR A 226 -12.73 11.42 -1.60
N PHE A 227 -13.59 11.42 -2.63
CA PHE A 227 -14.49 10.32 -2.91
C PHE A 227 -13.73 9.01 -3.17
N SER A 228 -12.70 9.07 -4.03
CA SER A 228 -11.89 7.90 -4.40
C SER A 228 -11.11 7.34 -3.21
N GLU A 229 -10.53 8.20 -2.37
CA GLU A 229 -9.85 7.80 -1.14
C GLU A 229 -10.78 6.98 -0.22
N LYS A 230 -12.06 7.35 -0.11
CA LYS A 230 -13.02 6.64 0.76
C LYS A 230 -13.55 5.35 0.16
N ILE A 231 -13.94 5.35 -1.12
CA ILE A 231 -14.49 4.13 -1.75
C ILE A 231 -13.43 3.04 -1.92
N LEU A 232 -12.16 3.41 -2.06
CA LEU A 232 -11.03 2.49 -2.23
C LEU A 232 -10.42 2.01 -0.90
N LEU A 233 -10.89 2.51 0.25
CA LEU A 233 -10.37 2.16 1.57
C LEU A 233 -10.47 0.65 1.86
N PRO A 234 -11.60 -0.05 1.62
CA PRO A 234 -11.72 -1.49 1.91
C PRO A 234 -10.75 -2.36 1.13
N ALA A 235 -10.40 -1.95 -0.09
CA ALA A 235 -9.43 -2.64 -0.94
C ALA A 235 -7.98 -2.21 -0.67
N GLY A 236 -7.78 -1.21 0.20
CA GLY A 236 -6.47 -0.62 0.44
C GLY A 236 -5.91 0.18 -0.75
N LEU A 237 -6.68 0.32 -1.84
CA LEU A 237 -6.28 1.03 -3.05
C LEU A 237 -6.18 2.55 -2.87
N HIS A 238 -6.74 3.08 -1.78
CA HIS A 238 -6.65 4.50 -1.42
C HIS A 238 -5.19 5.00 -1.32
N HIS A 239 -4.22 4.14 -1.01
CA HIS A 239 -2.79 4.48 -0.98
C HIS A 239 -2.25 4.98 -2.33
N PHE A 240 -2.76 4.48 -3.46
CA PHE A 240 -2.39 4.99 -4.80
C PHE A 240 -2.95 6.39 -5.10
N ILE A 241 -3.96 6.80 -4.34
CA ILE A 241 -4.58 8.12 -4.48
C ILE A 241 -3.84 9.11 -3.58
N TYR A 242 -3.72 8.83 -2.28
CA TYR A 242 -3.24 9.84 -1.33
C TYR A 242 -1.71 9.92 -1.22
N LEU A 243 -0.97 8.79 -1.26
CA LEU A 243 0.49 8.83 -1.06
C LEU A 243 1.19 9.74 -2.08
N PRO A 244 0.87 9.68 -3.38
CA PRO A 244 1.50 10.54 -4.38
C PRO A 244 1.19 12.03 -4.19
N PHE A 245 0.07 12.39 -3.55
CA PHE A 245 -0.30 13.78 -3.26
C PHE A 245 0.34 14.29 -1.96
N ILE A 246 0.29 13.47 -0.90
CA ILE A 246 0.71 13.88 0.44
C ILE A 246 2.24 13.80 0.61
N TYR A 247 2.85 12.76 0.04
CA TYR A 247 4.29 12.47 0.20
C TYR A 247 5.05 12.38 -1.12
N GLY A 248 4.34 12.26 -2.25
CA GLY A 248 4.94 12.18 -3.57
C GLY A 248 4.83 13.50 -4.35
N PRO A 249 5.41 13.54 -5.56
CA PRO A 249 5.46 14.75 -6.38
C PRO A 249 4.19 14.97 -7.24
N ALA A 250 3.06 14.31 -6.94
CA ALA A 250 1.91 14.35 -7.85
C ALA A 250 1.34 15.76 -8.00
N ILE A 251 1.36 16.55 -6.92
CA ILE A 251 0.75 17.88 -6.83
C ILE A 251 1.76 18.99 -6.50
N VAL A 252 2.72 18.73 -5.61
CA VAL A 252 3.84 19.61 -5.29
C VAL A 252 5.10 18.77 -5.08
N ASP A 253 6.27 19.32 -5.40
CA ASP A 253 7.53 18.61 -5.21
C ASP A 253 7.74 18.24 -3.73
N GLY A 254 8.04 16.96 -3.48
CA GLY A 254 8.17 16.42 -2.12
C GLY A 254 6.85 16.19 -1.37
N GLY A 255 5.70 16.46 -2.00
CA GLY A 255 4.38 16.23 -1.44
C GLY A 255 3.87 17.34 -0.51
N ILE A 256 2.55 17.38 -0.34
CA ILE A 256 1.86 18.42 0.44
C ILE A 256 2.42 18.54 1.85
N GLN A 257 2.78 17.43 2.49
CA GLN A 257 3.22 17.47 3.89
C GLN A 257 4.58 18.16 4.05
N ALA A 258 5.55 17.89 3.17
CA ALA A 258 6.84 18.56 3.19
C ALA A 258 6.71 20.03 2.78
N TYR A 259 5.93 20.29 1.73
CA TYR A 259 5.67 21.65 1.24
C TYR A 259 5.04 22.52 2.32
N TRP A 260 4.01 22.02 3.00
CA TRP A 260 3.33 22.75 4.07
C TRP A 260 4.29 23.18 5.20
N LEU A 261 5.12 22.24 5.67
CA LEU A 261 6.07 22.51 6.74
C LEU A 261 7.17 23.49 6.32
N GLY A 262 7.65 23.39 5.07
CA GLY A 262 8.67 24.28 4.52
C GLY A 262 8.21 25.73 4.38
N HIS A 263 6.92 25.95 4.14
CA HIS A 263 6.34 27.27 3.83
C HIS A 263 5.46 27.82 4.97
N ILE A 264 5.50 27.21 6.16
CA ILE A 264 4.61 27.60 7.27
C ILE A 264 4.75 29.08 7.66
N ASN A 265 5.98 29.62 7.62
CA ASN A 265 6.24 31.04 7.92
C ASN A 265 5.64 31.96 6.85
N ASP A 266 5.67 31.55 5.58
CA ASP A 266 5.11 32.31 4.47
C ASP A 266 3.59 32.40 4.60
N PHE A 267 2.96 31.29 5.00
CA PHE A 267 1.51 31.26 5.27
C PHE A 267 1.12 32.07 6.51
N MET A 268 1.93 32.07 7.56
CA MET A 268 1.65 32.81 8.80
C MET A 268 1.79 34.32 8.66
N THR A 269 2.64 34.79 7.74
CA THR A 269 2.93 36.22 7.57
C THR A 269 2.11 36.89 6.47
N SER A 270 1.38 36.10 5.68
CA SER A 270 0.52 36.59 4.60
C SER A 270 -0.89 36.94 5.08
N THR A 271 -1.51 37.94 4.47
CA THR A 271 -2.92 38.30 4.66
C THR A 271 -3.85 37.64 3.64
N GLN A 272 -3.30 36.94 2.63
CA GLN A 272 -4.07 36.24 1.61
C GLN A 272 -4.67 34.93 2.16
N SER A 273 -5.72 34.43 1.51
CA SER A 273 -6.34 33.18 1.92
C SER A 273 -5.45 31.98 1.59
N LEU A 274 -5.51 30.91 2.39
CA LEU A 274 -4.80 29.65 2.08
C LEU A 274 -5.26 29.03 0.75
N ARG A 275 -6.48 29.32 0.31
CA ARG A 275 -6.98 28.87 -0.99
C ARG A 275 -6.18 29.48 -2.14
N ASP A 276 -5.70 30.71 -1.97
CA ASP A 276 -4.93 31.42 -2.99
C ASP A 276 -3.42 31.14 -2.84
N LEU A 277 -2.92 31.05 -1.60
CA LEU A 277 -1.51 30.80 -1.30
C LEU A 277 -1.09 29.33 -1.47
N PHE A 278 -2.00 28.40 -1.21
CA PHE A 278 -1.74 26.96 -1.23
C PHE A 278 -3.00 26.16 -1.64
N PRO A 279 -3.49 26.34 -2.88
CA PRO A 279 -4.66 25.61 -3.38
C PRO A 279 -4.50 24.09 -3.30
N GLU A 280 -3.27 23.57 -3.40
CA GLU A 280 -2.92 22.16 -3.30
C GLU A 280 -3.24 21.58 -1.91
N GLY A 281 -3.25 22.42 -0.86
CA GLY A 281 -3.70 22.05 0.48
C GLY A 281 -5.14 21.54 0.53
N GLY A 282 -5.95 21.81 -0.50
CA GLY A 282 -7.29 21.24 -0.66
C GLY A 282 -7.30 19.70 -0.64
N PHE A 283 -6.26 19.05 -1.17
CA PHE A 283 -6.14 17.59 -1.17
C PHE A 283 -5.72 16.99 0.19
N ALA A 284 -5.29 17.85 1.14
CA ALA A 284 -4.97 17.44 2.51
C ALA A 284 -6.15 17.64 3.49
N LEU A 285 -7.33 18.03 3.00
CA LEU A 285 -8.56 18.17 3.79
C LEU A 285 -9.20 16.81 4.15
N HIS A 286 -8.40 15.84 4.60
CA HIS A 286 -8.84 14.47 4.91
C HIS A 286 -9.97 14.39 5.94
N GLY A 287 -10.10 15.41 6.80
CA GLY A 287 -11.18 15.55 7.78
C GLY A 287 -12.55 15.83 7.14
N SER A 288 -12.59 16.56 6.02
CA SER A 288 -13.85 16.99 5.38
C SER A 288 -14.65 15.81 4.83
N GLY A 289 -13.96 14.73 4.39
CA GLY A 289 -14.63 13.51 3.93
C GLY A 289 -15.37 12.75 5.04
N LYS A 290 -15.06 12.99 6.32
CA LYS A 290 -15.73 12.31 7.45
C LYS A 290 -17.07 12.95 7.81
N VAL A 291 -17.36 14.16 7.34
CA VAL A 291 -18.60 14.90 7.62
C VAL A 291 -19.82 14.16 7.07
N PHE A 292 -19.68 13.48 5.93
CA PHE A 292 -20.75 12.68 5.30
C PHE A 292 -20.89 11.26 5.85
N GLY A 293 -19.91 10.78 6.63
CA GLY A 293 -19.97 9.46 7.26
C GLY A 293 -21.05 9.35 8.34
N LEU A 294 -21.29 10.44 9.09
CA LEU A 294 -22.31 10.48 10.15
C LEU A 294 -23.75 10.37 9.60
N PRO A 295 -24.14 11.12 8.55
CA PRO A 295 -25.42 10.90 7.88
C PRO A 295 -25.59 9.48 7.33
N GLY A 296 -24.55 8.90 6.72
CA GLY A 296 -24.58 7.52 6.22
C GLY A 296 -24.75 6.48 7.32
N ALA A 297 -24.03 6.63 8.44
CA ALA A 297 -24.17 5.78 9.61
C ALA A 297 -25.56 5.91 10.25
N ALA A 298 -26.10 7.13 10.35
CA ALA A 298 -27.45 7.37 10.85
C ALA A 298 -28.52 6.73 9.94
N LEU A 299 -28.37 6.83 8.62
CA LEU A 299 -29.25 6.16 7.66
C LEU A 299 -29.15 4.63 7.79
N ALA A 300 -27.94 4.09 7.94
CA ALA A 300 -27.75 2.66 8.14
C ALA A 300 -28.42 2.16 9.44
N ILE A 301 -28.31 2.90 10.56
CA ILE A 301 -29.02 2.60 11.82
C ILE A 301 -30.54 2.72 11.66
N TYR A 302 -31.02 3.64 10.82
CA TYR A 302 -32.45 3.85 10.61
C TYR A 302 -33.09 2.76 9.71
N VAL A 303 -32.33 2.22 8.76
CA VAL A 303 -32.83 1.29 7.73
C VAL A 303 -32.52 -0.18 8.04
N CYS A 304 -31.50 -0.47 8.87
CA CYS A 304 -31.10 -1.82 9.31
C CYS A 304 -31.53 -2.09 10.75
#